data_AF-A0A7S1VQ39-F1
#
_entry.id   AF-A0A7S1VQ39-F1
#
_cell.length_a   1.000
_cell.length_b   1.000
_cell.length_c   1.000
_cell.angle_alpha   90.00
_cell.angle_beta   90.00
_cell.angle_gamma   90.00
#
_symmetry.space_group_name_H-M   'P 1'
#
loop_
_entity.id
_entity.type
_entity.pdbx_description
1 polymer ?
#
loop_
_entity_poly.entity_id
_entity_poly.type
_entity_poly.pdbx_seq_one_letter_code
_entity_poly.pdbx_strand_id
1 'polypeptide(L)'
;IRDAITYVHRNADDDGTPPIIRMMFGNIIGMPVDCTAVCNALTRDLPKDPNLLLWVGAWRNGCSWNHAKIIAVDGKYLHTGGHNMWDKHYLRQSPVFDLSVELRGAL
;
A
#
# COMPACT_ATOMS: atom_id res chain seq x y z
N ILE A 1 -3.19 5.25 -7.42
CA ILE A 1 -1.96 4.42 -7.39
C ILE A 1 -1.80 3.78 -8.75
N ARG A 2 -1.27 4.54 -9.70
CA ARG A 2 -0.85 3.96 -10.97
C ARG A 2 0.67 3.82 -10.88
N ASP A 3 1.21 2.77 -11.46
CA ASP A 3 2.65 2.57 -11.70
C ASP A 3 3.56 2.35 -10.47
N ALA A 4 3.07 2.47 -9.22
CA ALA A 4 3.92 2.33 -8.04
C ALA A 4 4.64 0.96 -7.95
N ILE A 5 3.90 -0.13 -8.16
CA ILE A 5 4.47 -1.49 -8.14
C ILE A 5 5.37 -1.72 -9.36
N THR A 6 4.98 -1.21 -10.52
CA THR A 6 5.79 -1.23 -11.74
C THR A 6 7.10 -0.47 -11.55
N TYR A 7 7.08 0.65 -10.83
CA TYR A 7 8.26 1.42 -10.47
C TYR A 7 9.18 0.61 -9.55
N VAL A 8 8.64 -0.02 -8.51
CA VAL A 8 9.44 -0.89 -7.63
C VAL A 8 10.07 -2.03 -8.42
N HIS A 9 9.30 -2.74 -9.25
CA HIS A 9 9.82 -3.83 -10.07
C HIS A 9 10.97 -3.40 -11.00
N ARG A 10 10.90 -2.20 -11.58
CA ARG A 10 11.93 -1.69 -12.51
C ARG A 10 13.19 -1.14 -11.84
N ASN A 11 13.09 -0.75 -10.57
CA ASN A 11 14.16 -0.06 -9.84
C ASN A 11 14.65 -0.85 -8.62
N ALA A 12 14.17 -2.09 -8.45
CA ALA A 12 14.71 -2.98 -7.45
C ALA A 12 16.18 -3.31 -7.76
N ASP A 13 16.96 -3.53 -6.71
CA ASP A 13 18.35 -3.96 -6.85
C ASP A 13 18.42 -5.31 -7.60
N ASP A 14 19.42 -5.46 -8.47
CA ASP A 14 19.63 -6.68 -9.25
C ASP A 14 20.42 -7.74 -8.45
N ASP A 15 20.21 -7.80 -7.13
CA ASP A 15 20.89 -8.75 -6.23
C ASP A 15 20.27 -10.15 -6.25
N GLY A 16 19.25 -10.35 -7.09
CA GLY A 16 18.50 -11.60 -7.23
C GLY A 16 17.38 -11.79 -6.20
N THR A 17 17.21 -10.87 -5.25
CA THR A 17 16.16 -10.97 -4.23
C THR A 17 14.91 -10.20 -4.67
N PRO A 18 13.74 -10.85 -4.85
CA PRO A 18 12.52 -10.14 -5.22
C PRO A 18 12.07 -9.18 -4.09
N PRO A 19 11.71 -7.93 -4.40
CA PRO A 19 11.05 -7.07 -3.44
C PRO A 19 9.73 -7.70 -2.94
N ILE A 20 9.53 -7.65 -1.63
CA ILE A 20 8.33 -8.16 -0.96
C ILE A 20 7.43 -6.99 -0.61
N ILE A 21 6.23 -6.95 -1.22
CA ILE A 21 5.23 -5.91 -0.97
C ILE A 21 4.03 -6.53 -0.27
N ARG A 22 3.69 -5.98 0.90
CA ARG A 22 2.53 -6.40 1.70
C ARG A 22 1.58 -5.22 1.87
N MET A 23 0.34 -5.38 1.45
CA MET A 23 -0.73 -4.40 1.62
C MET A 23 -1.81 -4.97 2.53
N MET A 24 -2.12 -4.26 3.61
CA MET A 24 -3.08 -4.70 4.61
C MET A 24 -4.14 -3.63 4.85
N PHE A 25 -5.39 -3.97 4.54
CA PHE A 25 -6.54 -3.08 4.71
C PHE A 25 -7.44 -3.51 5.88
N GLY A 26 -8.15 -2.53 6.45
CA GLY A 26 -9.30 -2.83 7.30
C GLY A 26 -10.49 -3.27 6.45
N ASN A 27 -11.14 -4.37 6.80
CA ASN A 27 -12.31 -4.87 6.07
C ASN A 27 -13.61 -4.35 6.70
N ILE A 28 -14.03 -3.14 6.33
CA ILE A 28 -15.12 -2.40 6.98
C ILE A 28 -16.49 -3.01 6.65
N ILE A 29 -17.41 -3.03 7.63
CA ILE A 29 -18.79 -3.48 7.42
C ILE A 29 -19.48 -2.60 6.38
N GLY A 30 -20.09 -3.21 5.36
CA GLY A 30 -20.76 -2.50 4.27
C GLY A 30 -19.84 -1.93 3.20
N MET A 31 -18.51 -1.96 3.41
CA MET A 31 -17.51 -1.52 2.43
C MET A 31 -16.32 -2.50 2.41
N PRO A 32 -16.55 -3.77 2.02
CA PRO A 32 -15.47 -4.74 1.98
C PRO A 32 -14.44 -4.40 0.90
N VAL A 33 -13.18 -4.74 1.15
CA VAL A 33 -12.10 -4.56 0.17
C VAL A 33 -12.04 -5.78 -0.75
N ASP A 34 -12.12 -5.55 -2.05
CA ASP A 34 -11.85 -6.57 -3.06
C ASP A 34 -10.34 -6.69 -3.31
N CYS A 35 -9.69 -7.59 -2.56
CA CYS A 35 -8.25 -7.82 -2.68
C CYS A 35 -7.84 -8.29 -4.09
N THR A 36 -8.69 -9.04 -4.78
CA THR A 36 -8.40 -9.54 -6.15
C THR A 36 -8.38 -8.38 -7.14
N ALA A 37 -9.37 -7.49 -7.06
CA ALA A 37 -9.39 -6.28 -7.89
C ALA A 37 -8.20 -5.37 -7.59
N VAL A 38 -7.81 -5.22 -6.32
CA VAL A 38 -6.62 -4.46 -5.93
C VAL A 38 -5.35 -5.09 -6.51
N CYS A 39 -5.16 -6.41 -6.37
CA CYS A 39 -4.03 -7.12 -6.99
C CYS A 39 -3.98 -6.87 -8.49
N ASN A 40 -5.08 -7.12 -9.21
CA ASN A 40 -5.16 -6.94 -10.66
C ASN A 40 -4.86 -5.50 -11.08
N ALA A 41 -5.34 -4.50 -10.33
CA ALA A 41 -5.09 -3.10 -10.64
C ALA A 41 -3.62 -2.71 -10.44
N LEU A 42 -2.95 -3.28 -9.43
CA LEU A 42 -1.55 -3.03 -9.11
C LEU A 42 -0.58 -3.75 -10.05
N THR A 43 -0.96 -4.92 -10.56
CA THR A 43 -0.10 -5.76 -11.42
C THR A 43 -0.38 -5.63 -12.91
N ARG A 44 -1.41 -4.88 -13.32
CA ARG A 44 -1.85 -4.74 -14.73
C ARG A 44 -0.71 -4.43 -15.70
N ASP A 45 0.25 -3.63 -15.28
CA ASP A 45 1.32 -3.10 -16.14
C ASP A 45 2.67 -3.82 -15.91
N LEU A 46 2.68 -4.95 -15.20
CA LEU A 46 3.85 -5.82 -14.99
C LEU A 46 4.03 -6.83 -16.13
N PRO A 47 5.26 -7.32 -16.38
CA PRO A 47 5.47 -8.45 -17.27
C PRO A 47 4.81 -9.74 -16.74
N LYS A 48 4.74 -10.77 -17.58
CA LYS A 48 4.12 -12.07 -17.24
C LYS A 48 4.77 -12.78 -16.04
N ASP A 49 6.07 -12.58 -15.84
CA ASP A 49 6.85 -13.19 -14.76
C ASP A 49 7.72 -12.12 -14.09
N PRO A 50 7.13 -11.25 -13.24
CA PRO A 50 7.86 -10.17 -12.61
C PRO A 50 8.69 -10.70 -11.42
N ASN A 51 9.92 -10.22 -11.29
CA ASN A 51 10.74 -10.44 -10.08
C ASN A 51 10.20 -9.59 -8.91
N LEU A 52 9.07 -10.00 -8.32
CA LEU A 52 8.37 -9.30 -7.24
C LEU A 52 7.40 -10.26 -6.54
N LEU A 53 7.26 -10.14 -5.21
CA LEU A 53 6.24 -10.84 -4.45
C LEU A 53 5.23 -9.86 -3.86
N LEU A 54 3.93 -10.08 -4.14
CA LEU A 54 2.83 -9.20 -3.70
C LEU A 54 1.80 -9.96 -2.88
N TRP A 55 1.48 -9.44 -1.68
CA TRP A 55 0.35 -9.88 -0.86
C TRP A 55 -0.61 -8.73 -0.62
N VAL A 56 -1.89 -8.99 -0.84
CA VAL A 56 -2.98 -8.07 -0.54
C VAL A 56 -3.98 -8.76 0.37
N GLY A 57 -4.18 -8.20 1.56
CA GLY A 57 -5.09 -8.74 2.57
C GLY A 57 -6.03 -7.67 3.12
N ALA A 58 -7.21 -8.11 3.52
CA ALA A 58 -8.15 -7.30 4.28
C ALA A 58 -8.71 -8.14 5.42
N TRP A 59 -8.78 -7.57 6.63
CA TRP A 59 -9.19 -8.32 7.82
C TRP A 59 -10.09 -7.50 8.74
N ARG A 60 -10.95 -8.23 9.48
CA ARG A 60 -11.84 -7.70 10.52
C ARG A 60 -12.20 -8.81 11.51
N ASN A 61 -12.41 -8.42 12.78
CA ASN A 61 -13.11 -9.21 13.79
C ASN A 61 -14.16 -8.34 14.50
N GLY A 62 -15.45 -8.66 14.34
CA GLY A 62 -16.55 -7.85 14.88
C GLY A 62 -16.51 -6.40 14.38
N CYS A 63 -16.39 -5.45 15.31
CA CYS A 63 -16.23 -4.02 15.05
C CYS A 63 -14.76 -3.53 15.11
N SER A 64 -13.79 -4.45 15.03
CA SER A 64 -12.37 -4.14 15.03
C SER A 64 -11.72 -4.55 13.71
N TRP A 65 -10.91 -3.66 13.14
CA TRP A 65 -10.17 -3.86 11.88
C TRP A 65 -8.91 -3.00 11.89
N ASN A 66 -7.96 -3.29 11.00
CA ASN A 66 -6.78 -2.43 10.86
C ASN A 66 -7.19 -1.03 10.39
N HIS A 67 -6.89 -0.01 11.19
CA HIS A 67 -7.12 1.39 10.84
C HIS A 67 -5.82 2.21 10.79
N ALA A 68 -4.66 1.57 10.95
CA ALA A 68 -3.37 2.23 10.77
C ALA A 68 -3.14 2.57 9.28
N LYS A 69 -2.41 3.67 9.03
CA LYS A 69 -1.96 4.07 7.69
C LYS A 69 -0.44 4.20 7.71
N ILE A 70 0.24 3.18 7.20
CA ILE A 70 1.69 3.01 7.32
C ILE A 70 2.24 2.64 5.95
N ILE A 71 3.31 3.32 5.55
CA ILE A 71 4.21 2.88 4.49
C ILE A 71 5.57 2.70 5.15
N ALA A 72 6.03 1.45 5.23
CA ALA A 72 7.31 1.10 5.83
C ALA A 72 8.18 0.39 4.79
N VAL A 73 9.45 0.79 4.70
CA VAL A 73 10.41 0.27 3.70
C VAL A 73 11.68 -0.17 4.42
N ASP A 74 12.05 -1.43 4.21
CA ASP A 74 13.29 -2.09 4.68
C ASP A 74 13.58 -1.94 6.19
N GLY A 75 12.53 -1.77 6.99
CA GLY A 75 12.65 -1.54 8.44
C GLY A 75 13.32 -0.21 8.81
N LYS A 76 13.57 0.66 7.83
CA LYS A 76 14.40 1.86 7.98
C LYS A 76 13.63 3.16 7.76
N TYR A 77 12.71 3.14 6.80
CA TYR A 77 11.90 4.30 6.46
C TYR A 77 10.44 4.07 6.85
N LEU A 78 9.82 5.11 7.40
CA LEU A 78 8.42 5.09 7.81
C LEU A 78 7.75 6.40 7.39
N HIS A 79 6.64 6.28 6.67
CA HIS A 79 5.66 7.34 6.48
C HIS A 79 4.35 6.90 7.15
N THR A 80 3.82 7.72 8.06
CA THR A 80 2.60 7.38 8.82
C THR A 80 1.82 8.63 9.22
N GLY A 81 0.51 8.50 9.44
CA GLY A 81 -0.36 9.62 9.78
C GLY A 81 -1.85 9.28 9.72
N GLY A 82 -2.68 10.31 9.54
CA GLY A 82 -4.13 10.16 9.38
C GLY A 82 -4.59 9.83 7.95
N HIS A 83 -3.74 10.11 6.95
CA HIS A 83 -4.10 10.04 5.54
C HIS A 83 -4.53 8.64 5.08
N ASN A 84 -5.80 8.49 4.73
CA ASN A 84 -6.27 7.31 3.99
C ASN A 84 -5.88 7.39 2.51
N MET A 85 -5.81 6.23 1.87
CA MET A 85 -5.51 6.08 0.44
C MET A 85 -6.73 6.40 -0.46
N TRP A 86 -7.36 7.56 -0.24
CA TRP A 86 -8.63 7.93 -0.87
C TRP A 86 -8.52 9.20 -1.71
N ASP A 87 -8.18 9.01 -2.99
CA ASP A 87 -8.01 10.09 -3.99
C ASP A 87 -9.12 11.16 -3.93
N LYS A 88 -10.39 10.74 -3.94
CA LYS A 88 -11.53 11.67 -3.94
C LYS A 88 -11.53 12.64 -2.75
N HIS A 89 -11.10 12.20 -1.57
CA HIS A 89 -11.19 12.99 -0.35
C HIS A 89 -9.98 13.92 -0.15
N TYR A 90 -8.80 13.52 -0.61
CA TYR A 90 -7.57 14.25 -0.36
C TYR A 90 -7.08 15.06 -1.57
N LEU A 91 -7.43 14.66 -2.80
CA LEU A 91 -6.82 15.20 -4.02
C LEU A 91 -7.82 15.90 -4.96
N ARG A 92 -9.10 16.01 -4.58
CA ARG A 92 -10.14 16.64 -5.41
C ARG A 92 -10.76 17.85 -4.70
N GLN A 93 -12.07 18.06 -4.85
CA GLN A 93 -12.77 19.23 -4.32
C GLN A 93 -12.90 19.17 -2.79
N SER A 94 -12.67 20.31 -2.14
CA SER A 94 -12.74 20.47 -0.68
C SER A 94 -11.88 19.43 0.06
N PRO A 95 -10.55 19.42 -0.17
CA PRO A 95 -9.68 18.36 0.33
C PRO A 95 -9.66 18.33 1.85
N VAL A 96 -9.64 17.12 2.42
CA VAL A 96 -9.47 16.92 3.85
C VAL A 96 -8.10 17.46 4.28
N PHE A 97 -8.11 18.27 5.35
CA PHE A 97 -6.88 18.70 6.01
C PHE A 97 -6.43 17.63 7.01
N ASP A 98 -5.24 17.08 6.81
CA ASP A 98 -4.71 15.94 7.57
C ASP A 98 -3.18 16.03 7.60
N LEU A 99 -2.53 15.22 8.44
CA LEU A 99 -1.08 15.26 8.63
C LEU A 99 -0.50 13.84 8.62
N SER A 100 0.65 13.72 7.96
CA SER A 100 1.55 12.58 8.07
C SER A 100 2.95 13.06 8.41
N VAL A 101 3.74 12.18 9.02
CA VAL A 101 5.15 12.40 9.33
C VAL A 101 6.00 11.36 8.61
N GLU A 102 7.20 11.78 8.23
CA GLU A 102 8.24 10.90 7.72
C GLU A 102 9.34 10.76 8.75
N LEU A 103 9.70 9.51 9.02
CA LEU A 103 10.68 9.14 10.01
C LEU A 103 11.67 8.17 9.38
N ARG A 104 12.94 8.30 9.78
CA ARG A 104 13.98 7.35 9.46
C ARG A 104 14.58 6.84 10.77
N GLY A 105 14.54 5.51 10.94
CA GLY A 105 15.21 4.80 12.01
C GLY A 105 16.49 4.16 11.52
N ALA A 106 17.34 3.75 12.44
CA ALA A 106 18.66 3.19 12.15
C ALA A 106 18.99 2.11 13.22
N LEU A 107 19.84 1.14 12.91
CA LEU A 107 20.92 1.14 11.90
C LEU A 107 20.82 0.03 10.85
#